data_AF-A0A962JL34-F1
#
_entry.id   AF-A0A962JL34-F1
#
_cell.length_a   1.000
_cell.length_b   1.000
_cell.length_c   1.000
_cell.angle_alpha   90.00
_cell.angle_beta   90.00
_cell.angle_gamma   90.00
#
_symmetry.space_group_name_H-M   'P 1'
#
loop_
_entity.id
_entity.type
_entity.pdbx_description
1 polymer ?
#
loop_
_entity_poly.entity_id
_entity_poly.type
_entity_poly.pdbx_seq_one_letter_code
_entity_poly.pdbx_strand_id
1 'polypeptide(L)'
;LEWSYLEGDGDFMSDEVIKLRDESDIIITNPPFSLFREFLAWLIEGKKKFVIIGNMNSINYKEVFPLIKNNEIWLGAGKNDGRNVWYQVPDDYKDFHKEENGKKYAFVAGTIWFTNLDHGRRHQPLPLMSEKDIIKFVTKKPFESYENYNAIEIPKVKLIPDDYDGIMGVPISFLSKHAPEQFEIIWQASGNTKASAPKEILKELGYKAHPKDKGGGAMLNGKMKFGRILIRHK
;
A
#
# COMPACT_ATOMS: atom_id res chain seq x y z
N LEU A 1 4.90 25.36 21.86
CA LEU A 1 5.83 24.39 21.25
C LEU A 1 7.22 24.79 21.70
N GLU A 2 7.77 24.04 22.64
CA GLU A 2 9.19 24.14 22.99
C GLU A 2 9.97 23.34 21.95
N TRP A 3 11.03 23.91 21.42
CA TRP A 3 11.92 23.25 20.49
C TRP A 3 13.35 23.71 20.77
N SER A 4 14.30 22.81 20.62
CA SER A 4 15.73 23.06 20.71
C SER A 4 16.41 22.51 19.47
N TYR A 5 17.60 23.02 19.15
CA TYR A 5 18.44 22.41 18.14
C TYR A 5 19.00 21.08 18.64
N LEU A 6 19.21 20.15 17.70
CA LEU A 6 20.02 18.95 17.93
C LEU A 6 21.49 19.35 18.08
N GLU A 7 22.25 18.61 18.87
CA GLU A 7 23.70 18.75 18.98
C GLU A 7 24.42 18.10 17.79
N GLY A 8 23.86 17.02 17.25
CA GLY A 8 24.36 16.29 16.09
C GLY A 8 23.78 16.72 14.74
N ASP A 9 23.96 15.88 13.73
CA ASP A 9 23.53 16.12 12.34
C ASP A 9 22.08 15.70 12.05
N GLY A 10 21.42 15.07 13.02
CA GLY A 10 20.05 14.58 12.89
C GLY A 10 19.90 13.27 12.11
N ASP A 11 20.97 12.49 11.92
CA ASP A 11 20.85 11.11 11.45
C ASP A 11 19.97 10.31 12.42
N PHE A 12 18.92 9.66 11.90
CA PHE A 12 18.00 8.86 12.71
C PHE A 12 18.67 7.65 13.36
N MET A 13 19.85 7.27 12.86
CA MET A 13 20.67 6.20 13.43
C MET A 13 21.65 6.69 14.50
N SER A 14 21.72 8.00 14.77
CA SER A 14 22.57 8.55 15.84
C SER A 14 22.02 8.25 17.23
N ASP A 15 22.90 8.15 18.23
CA ASP A 15 22.52 7.94 19.63
C ASP A 15 21.57 9.03 20.15
N GLU A 16 21.76 10.28 19.70
CA GLU A 16 20.90 11.41 20.04
C GLU A 16 19.46 11.19 19.55
N VAL A 17 19.29 10.87 18.27
CA VAL A 17 17.94 10.68 17.69
C VAL A 17 17.31 9.36 18.14
N ILE A 18 18.11 8.32 18.40
CA ILE A 18 17.63 7.07 19.01
C ILE A 18 17.08 7.34 20.41
N LYS A 19 17.76 8.16 21.22
CA LYS A 19 17.24 8.55 22.54
C LYS A 19 15.90 9.29 22.44
N LEU A 20 15.80 10.26 21.51
CA LEU A 20 14.54 10.97 21.25
C LEU A 20 13.43 10.04 20.76
N ARG A 21 13.76 9.07 19.89
CA ARG A 21 12.83 8.01 19.47
C ARG A 21 12.30 7.30 20.70
N ASP A 22 13.20 6.83 21.55
CA ASP A 22 12.88 5.97 22.68
C ASP A 22 11.98 6.69 23.70
N GLU A 23 12.18 8.01 23.88
CA GLU A 23 11.32 8.88 24.69
C GLU A 23 9.97 9.23 24.04
N SER A 24 9.85 9.13 22.70
CA SER A 24 8.63 9.49 21.97
C SER A 24 7.59 8.36 21.95
N ASP A 25 6.31 8.71 22.05
CA ASP A 25 5.19 7.79 21.83
C ASP A 25 4.86 7.63 20.34
N ILE A 26 4.80 8.75 19.62
CA ILE A 26 4.37 8.84 18.23
C ILE A 26 5.38 9.62 17.40
N ILE A 27 5.77 9.09 16.25
CA ILE A 27 6.65 9.75 15.29
C ILE A 27 5.88 10.09 14.01
N ILE A 28 5.85 11.38 13.67
CA ILE A 28 5.16 11.90 12.48
C ILE A 28 6.18 12.63 11.61
N THR A 29 6.51 12.08 10.44
CA THR A 29 7.59 12.66 9.62
C THR A 29 7.52 12.30 8.13
N ASN A 30 8.31 13.00 7.33
CA ASN A 30 8.63 12.66 5.95
C ASN A 30 10.05 12.06 5.91
N PRO A 31 10.22 10.75 6.09
CA PRO A 31 11.53 10.13 6.14
C PRO A 31 12.25 10.20 4.78
N PRO A 32 13.59 10.04 4.74
CA PRO A 32 14.33 9.94 3.49
C PRO A 32 13.83 8.75 2.65
N PHE A 33 13.35 9.01 1.44
CA PHE A 33 12.75 7.96 0.59
C PHE A 33 13.76 6.86 0.21
N SER A 34 15.04 7.20 0.10
CA SER A 34 16.13 6.25 -0.16
C SER A 34 16.37 5.27 1.00
N LEU A 35 16.03 5.66 2.23
CA LEU A 35 16.22 4.88 3.45
C LEU A 35 14.87 4.46 4.06
N PHE A 36 13.80 4.42 3.25
CA PHE A 36 12.45 4.16 3.77
C PHE A 36 12.33 2.81 4.49
N ARG A 37 13.02 1.78 3.98
CA ARG A 37 12.96 0.42 4.58
C ARG A 37 13.68 0.39 5.91
N GLU A 38 14.85 1.01 5.95
CA GLU A 38 15.71 1.15 7.12
C GLU A 38 15.01 1.98 8.19
N PHE A 39 14.38 3.10 7.81
CA PHE A 39 13.61 3.95 8.71
C PHE A 39 12.36 3.24 9.26
N LEU A 40 11.62 2.51 8.41
CA LEU A 40 10.47 1.74 8.86
C LEU A 40 10.89 0.65 9.83
N ALA A 41 11.97 -0.09 9.54
CA ALA A 41 12.51 -1.09 10.46
C ALA A 41 12.88 -0.46 11.81
N TRP A 42 13.56 0.70 11.79
CA TRP A 42 13.92 1.46 13.00
C TRP A 42 12.70 1.89 13.84
N LEU A 43 11.57 2.23 13.22
CA LEU A 43 10.31 2.50 13.91
C LEU A 43 9.69 1.25 14.54
N ILE A 44 9.69 0.13 13.80
CA ILE A 44 9.11 -1.14 14.26
C ILE A 44 9.93 -1.73 15.42
N GLU A 45 11.26 -1.70 15.32
CA GLU A 45 12.18 -2.11 16.40
C GLU A 45 11.98 -1.28 17.67
N GLY A 46 11.82 0.04 17.51
CA GLY A 46 11.48 0.94 18.62
C GLY A 46 10.04 0.80 19.13
N LYS A 47 9.20 -0.05 18.52
CA LYS A 47 7.77 -0.23 18.84
C LYS A 47 6.98 1.08 18.83
N LYS A 48 7.33 1.98 17.92
CA LYS A 48 6.75 3.32 17.88
C LYS A 48 5.41 3.32 17.17
N LYS A 49 4.51 4.17 17.63
CA LYS A 49 3.37 4.58 16.83
C LYS A 49 3.83 5.62 15.81
N PHE A 50 3.28 5.62 14.61
CA PHE A 50 3.78 6.53 13.60
C PHE A 50 2.77 6.91 12.52
N VAL A 51 3.03 8.05 11.88
CA VAL A 51 2.40 8.49 10.62
C VAL A 51 3.51 9.03 9.73
N ILE A 52 3.92 8.26 8.72
CA ILE A 52 5.05 8.63 7.86
C ILE A 52 4.63 8.74 6.40
N ILE A 53 5.29 9.64 5.69
CA ILE A 53 5.16 9.74 4.24
C ILE A 53 6.06 8.70 3.58
N GLY A 54 5.56 8.06 2.52
CA GLY A 54 6.35 7.20 1.67
C GLY A 54 5.85 7.23 0.23
N ASN A 55 6.50 6.45 -0.64
CA ASN A 55 6.07 6.27 -2.01
C ASN A 55 5.19 5.02 -2.14
N MET A 56 4.20 5.06 -3.04
CA MET A 56 3.31 3.92 -3.30
C MET A 56 4.06 2.67 -3.76
N ASN A 57 5.22 2.83 -4.39
CA ASN A 57 6.09 1.72 -4.77
C ASN A 57 6.63 0.94 -3.56
N SER A 58 6.74 1.59 -2.39
CA SER A 58 7.23 0.97 -1.15
C SER A 58 6.30 -0.12 -0.62
N ILE A 59 5.01 -0.10 -0.99
CA ILE A 59 4.04 -1.15 -0.63
C ILE A 59 4.56 -2.54 -1.03
N ASN A 60 5.16 -2.65 -2.21
CA ASN A 60 5.53 -3.94 -2.78
C ASN A 60 6.89 -4.47 -2.25
N TYR A 61 7.59 -3.71 -1.41
CA TYR A 61 8.89 -4.12 -0.88
C TYR A 61 8.75 -5.36 0.00
N LYS A 62 9.76 -6.25 -0.05
CA LYS A 62 9.73 -7.53 0.68
C LYS A 62 9.67 -7.33 2.20
N GLU A 63 10.16 -6.19 2.70
CA GLU A 63 10.17 -5.81 4.11
C GLU A 63 8.88 -5.08 4.54
N VAL A 64 8.13 -4.49 3.60
CA VAL A 64 6.95 -3.66 3.88
C VAL A 64 5.65 -4.44 3.71
N PHE A 65 5.53 -5.19 2.62
CA PHE A 65 4.29 -5.92 2.30
C PHE A 65 3.87 -6.91 3.40
N PRO A 66 4.78 -7.68 4.03
CA PRO A 66 4.40 -8.58 5.13
C PRO A 66 3.74 -7.84 6.30
N LEU A 67 4.24 -6.65 6.66
CA LEU A 67 3.66 -5.84 7.74
C LEU A 67 2.23 -5.39 7.39
N ILE A 68 1.96 -5.05 6.13
CA ILE A 68 0.61 -4.72 5.66
C ILE A 68 -0.30 -5.95 5.75
N LYS A 69 0.15 -7.08 5.20
CA LYS A 69 -0.60 -8.35 5.22
C LYS A 69 -0.97 -8.77 6.64
N ASN A 70 -0.03 -8.64 7.58
CA ASN A 70 -0.19 -9.05 8.96
C ASN A 70 -0.97 -8.03 9.81
N ASN A 71 -1.49 -6.95 9.20
CA ASN A 71 -2.17 -5.86 9.90
C ASN A 71 -1.31 -5.16 10.96
N GLU A 72 0.01 -5.11 10.76
CA GLU A 72 0.95 -4.39 11.63
C GLU A 72 1.05 -2.92 11.22
N ILE A 73 0.91 -2.64 9.92
CA ILE A 73 0.87 -1.29 9.34
C ILE A 73 -0.21 -1.21 8.25
N TRP A 74 -0.67 0.00 7.94
CA TRP A 74 -1.66 0.28 6.88
C TRP A 74 -1.49 1.67 6.29
N LEU A 75 -2.28 1.98 5.26
CA LEU A 75 -2.30 3.32 4.67
C LEU A 75 -3.14 4.26 5.52
N GLY A 76 -2.71 5.51 5.67
CA GLY A 76 -3.38 6.49 6.53
C GLY A 76 -4.79 6.91 6.06
N ALA A 77 -5.47 7.74 6.86
CA ALA A 77 -6.85 8.17 6.63
C ALA A 77 -7.04 9.16 5.45
N GLY A 78 -5.97 9.52 4.73
CA GLY A 78 -5.96 10.44 3.60
C GLY A 78 -6.26 9.80 2.23
N LYS A 79 -6.02 10.57 1.16
CA LYS A 79 -6.08 10.07 -0.22
C LYS A 79 -4.79 9.31 -0.54
N ASN A 80 -4.79 8.00 -0.28
CA ASN A 80 -3.63 7.12 -0.46
C ASN A 80 -3.80 6.15 -1.64
N ASP A 81 -4.57 6.54 -2.67
CA ASP A 81 -4.90 5.71 -3.83
C ASP A 81 -4.04 5.98 -5.07
N GLY A 82 -2.90 6.67 -4.87
CA GLY A 82 -1.93 7.01 -5.92
C GLY A 82 -2.23 8.32 -6.65
N ARG A 83 -3.34 9.01 -6.33
CA ARG A 83 -3.60 10.35 -6.85
C ARG A 83 -2.67 11.39 -6.22
N ASN A 84 -2.37 12.44 -6.98
CA ASN A 84 -1.54 13.54 -6.50
C ASN A 84 -2.18 14.21 -5.27
N VAL A 85 -1.43 14.24 -4.18
CA VAL A 85 -1.72 15.05 -3.00
C VAL A 85 -1.01 16.38 -3.17
N TRP A 86 -1.78 17.47 -3.05
CA TRP A 86 -1.29 18.83 -3.22
C TRP A 86 -0.87 19.41 -1.87
N TYR A 87 0.36 19.91 -1.81
CA TYR A 87 0.93 20.55 -0.64
C TYR A 87 1.08 22.03 -0.92
N GLN A 88 0.60 22.88 0.00
CA GLN A 88 0.93 24.29 -0.04
C GLN A 88 2.44 24.42 0.20
N VAL A 89 3.12 25.18 -0.65
CA VAL A 89 4.56 25.43 -0.56
C VAL A 89 4.81 26.91 -0.23
N PRO A 90 5.99 27.25 0.33
CA PRO A 90 6.40 28.64 0.53
C PRO A 90 6.34 29.47 -0.77
N ASP A 91 6.14 30.78 -0.63
CA ASP A 91 5.97 31.68 -1.78
C ASP A 91 7.24 31.77 -2.65
N ASP A 92 8.41 31.52 -2.07
CA ASP A 92 9.71 31.48 -2.76
C ASP A 92 10.03 30.11 -3.40
N TYR A 93 9.16 29.10 -3.23
CA TYR A 93 9.33 27.79 -3.86
C TYR A 93 9.10 27.88 -5.37
N LYS A 94 10.16 27.59 -6.14
CA LYS A 94 10.17 27.76 -7.60
C LYS A 94 9.48 26.63 -8.35
N ASP A 95 9.57 25.39 -7.84
CA ASP A 95 9.08 24.18 -8.51
C ASP A 95 7.61 23.86 -8.17
N PHE A 96 6.80 24.91 -8.01
CA PHE A 96 5.36 24.73 -7.80
C PHE A 96 4.68 24.33 -9.11
N HIS A 97 3.56 23.63 -8.99
CA HIS A 97 2.83 23.08 -10.12
C HIS A 97 1.55 23.87 -10.43
N LYS A 98 0.98 24.55 -9.44
CA LYS A 98 -0.17 25.46 -9.62
C LYS A 98 -0.24 26.54 -8.55
N GLU A 99 -0.91 27.64 -8.86
CA GLU A 99 -1.23 28.71 -7.91
C GLU A 99 -2.75 28.92 -7.86
N GLU A 100 -3.31 28.95 -6.64
CA GLU A 100 -4.74 29.17 -6.41
C GLU A 100 -4.89 30.13 -5.22
N ASN A 101 -5.63 31.24 -5.40
CA ASN A 101 -5.86 32.27 -4.38
C ASN A 101 -4.55 32.83 -3.76
N GLY A 102 -3.54 33.09 -4.60
CA GLY A 102 -2.25 33.61 -4.16
C GLY A 102 -1.40 32.62 -3.37
N LYS A 103 -1.76 31.33 -3.35
CA LYS A 103 -1.01 30.25 -2.71
C LYS A 103 -0.46 29.30 -3.75
N LYS A 104 0.84 28.99 -3.63
CA LYS A 104 1.51 28.01 -4.48
C LYS A 104 1.33 26.60 -3.95
N TYR A 105 1.17 25.65 -4.86
CA TYR A 105 1.04 24.23 -4.55
C TYR A 105 1.95 23.38 -5.42
N ALA A 106 2.58 22.38 -4.80
CA ALA A 106 3.32 21.33 -5.47
C ALA A 106 2.76 19.95 -5.09
N PHE A 107 3.09 18.93 -5.87
CA PHE A 107 2.86 17.55 -5.48
C PHE A 107 4.09 16.70 -5.82
N VAL A 108 4.21 15.58 -5.12
CA VAL A 108 5.15 14.52 -5.46
C VAL A 108 4.35 13.27 -5.82
N ALA A 109 4.53 12.78 -7.04
CA ALA A 109 3.75 11.67 -7.58
C ALA A 109 3.90 10.40 -6.74
N GLY A 110 2.78 9.72 -6.47
CA GLY A 110 2.78 8.46 -5.72
C GLY A 110 3.06 8.61 -4.22
N THR A 111 3.03 9.82 -3.67
CA THR A 111 3.17 10.03 -2.22
C THR A 111 1.94 9.53 -1.48
N ILE A 112 2.14 8.72 -0.45
CA ILE A 112 1.10 8.16 0.42
C ILE A 112 1.55 8.18 1.89
N TRP A 113 0.60 8.07 2.80
CA TRP A 113 0.84 7.94 4.23
C TRP A 113 0.80 6.48 4.67
N PHE A 114 1.80 6.05 5.45
CA PHE A 114 1.83 4.79 6.18
C PHE A 114 1.66 5.05 7.68
N THR A 115 0.97 4.16 8.38
CA THR A 115 0.75 4.28 9.82
C THR A 115 0.45 2.94 10.47
N ASN A 116 0.58 2.87 11.79
CA ASN A 116 0.04 1.82 12.65
C ASN A 116 -0.90 2.39 13.74
N LEU A 117 -1.38 3.63 13.53
CA LEU A 117 -2.42 4.29 14.31
C LEU A 117 -3.78 3.95 13.71
N ASP A 118 -4.67 3.47 14.56
CA ASP A 118 -5.97 3.03 14.12
C ASP A 118 -6.86 4.21 13.73
N HIS A 119 -7.70 4.02 12.72
CA HIS A 119 -8.55 5.10 12.22
C HIS A 119 -9.84 4.59 11.56
N GLY A 120 -10.92 5.36 11.68
CA GLY A 120 -12.25 4.94 11.22
C GLY A 120 -12.33 4.48 9.76
N ARG A 121 -11.56 5.08 8.83
CA ARG A 121 -11.54 4.63 7.41
C ARG A 121 -11.10 3.17 7.25
N ARG A 122 -10.28 2.63 8.16
CA ARG A 122 -9.80 1.26 8.14
C ARG A 122 -10.93 0.27 8.38
N HIS A 123 -12.00 0.67 9.05
CA HIS A 123 -13.13 -0.21 9.37
C HIS A 123 -14.37 0.11 8.52
N GLN A 124 -14.19 0.80 7.39
CA GLN A 124 -15.29 1.11 6.48
C GLN A 124 -15.41 0.00 5.43
N PRO A 125 -16.38 -0.92 5.56
CA PRO A 125 -16.60 -1.93 4.53
C PRO A 125 -17.00 -1.26 3.22
N LEU A 126 -16.52 -1.84 2.13
CA LEU A 126 -16.93 -1.47 0.78
C LEU A 126 -18.38 -1.92 0.54
N PRO A 127 -19.24 -1.05 -0.01
CA PRO A 127 -20.52 -1.49 -0.56
C PRO A 127 -20.27 -2.25 -1.87
N LEU A 128 -20.61 -3.52 -1.89
CA LEU A 128 -20.38 -4.43 -3.01
C LEU A 128 -21.71 -4.86 -3.67
N MET A 129 -21.60 -5.58 -4.79
CA MET A 129 -22.73 -6.14 -5.54
C MET A 129 -22.43 -7.59 -5.86
N SER A 130 -23.46 -8.39 -6.14
CA SER A 130 -23.29 -9.76 -6.64
C SER A 130 -22.50 -9.78 -7.95
N GLU A 131 -21.72 -10.85 -8.15
CA GLU A 131 -21.03 -11.10 -9.41
C GLU A 131 -22.01 -11.04 -10.58
N LYS A 132 -23.19 -11.64 -10.42
CA LYS A 132 -24.26 -11.62 -11.42
C LYS A 132 -24.67 -10.19 -11.80
N ASP A 133 -24.84 -9.31 -10.82
CA ASP A 133 -25.23 -7.91 -11.08
C ASP A 133 -24.08 -7.11 -11.68
N ILE A 134 -22.83 -7.36 -11.26
CA ILE A 134 -21.65 -6.74 -11.87
C ILE A 134 -21.56 -7.13 -13.35
N ILE A 135 -21.73 -8.42 -13.66
CA ILE A 135 -21.76 -8.91 -15.05
C ILE A 135 -22.93 -8.28 -15.81
N LYS A 136 -24.13 -8.29 -15.24
CA LYS A 136 -25.34 -7.80 -15.90
C LYS A 136 -25.29 -6.30 -16.16
N PHE A 137 -24.83 -5.49 -15.22
CA PHE A 137 -24.94 -4.03 -15.31
C PHE A 137 -23.64 -3.32 -15.70
N VAL A 138 -22.47 -3.91 -15.43
CA VAL A 138 -21.19 -3.20 -15.55
C VAL A 138 -20.24 -3.81 -16.57
N THR A 139 -19.81 -5.06 -16.40
CA THR A 139 -18.76 -5.66 -17.24
C THR A 139 -19.31 -6.29 -18.52
N LYS A 140 -20.56 -6.77 -18.50
CA LYS A 140 -21.20 -7.54 -19.58
C LYS A 140 -20.46 -8.83 -19.94
N LYS A 141 -19.50 -9.25 -19.10
CA LYS A 141 -18.64 -10.42 -19.30
C LYS A 141 -18.22 -10.99 -17.93
N PRO A 142 -18.07 -12.32 -17.81
CA PRO A 142 -17.49 -12.94 -16.63
C PRO A 142 -16.09 -12.41 -16.31
N PHE A 143 -15.67 -12.54 -15.05
CA PHE A 143 -14.28 -12.29 -14.67
C PHE A 143 -13.36 -13.37 -15.23
N GLU A 144 -12.13 -12.99 -15.57
CA GLU A 144 -11.15 -13.89 -16.14
C GLU A 144 -10.21 -14.41 -15.04
N SER A 145 -9.78 -15.67 -15.14
CA SER A 145 -8.81 -16.26 -14.23
C SER A 145 -7.38 -16.03 -14.70
N TYR A 146 -6.44 -15.87 -13.76
CA TYR A 146 -5.03 -15.81 -14.11
C TYR A 146 -4.50 -17.18 -14.55
N GLU A 147 -3.48 -17.17 -15.41
CA GLU A 147 -2.81 -18.39 -15.88
C GLU A 147 -1.90 -19.01 -14.82
N ASN A 148 -1.36 -18.15 -13.95
CA ASN A 148 -0.30 -18.50 -13.01
C ASN A 148 -0.69 -18.36 -11.53
N TYR A 149 -1.95 -18.06 -11.24
CA TYR A 149 -2.51 -17.96 -9.89
C TYR A 149 -3.92 -18.53 -9.88
N ASN A 150 -4.32 -19.19 -8.79
CA ASN A 150 -5.70 -19.63 -8.56
C ASN A 150 -6.57 -18.45 -8.09
N ALA A 151 -6.69 -17.43 -8.93
CA ALA A 151 -7.42 -16.21 -8.63
C ALA A 151 -8.01 -15.57 -9.89
N ILE A 152 -9.06 -14.77 -9.71
CA ILE A 152 -9.67 -13.97 -10.79
C ILE A 152 -9.12 -12.55 -10.84
N GLU A 153 -9.06 -11.96 -12.03
CA GLU A 153 -8.73 -10.53 -12.23
C GLU A 153 -9.95 -9.66 -11.91
N ILE A 154 -9.79 -8.83 -10.89
CA ILE A 154 -10.72 -7.74 -10.58
C ILE A 154 -10.06 -6.42 -10.98
N PRO A 155 -10.43 -5.81 -12.11
CA PRO A 155 -9.67 -4.68 -12.65
C PRO A 155 -9.89 -3.37 -11.88
N LYS A 156 -10.92 -3.27 -11.05
CA LYS A 156 -11.27 -2.08 -10.26
C LYS A 156 -11.87 -2.51 -8.91
N VAL A 157 -11.54 -1.79 -7.84
CA VAL A 157 -12.05 -2.04 -6.48
C VAL A 157 -13.59 -2.11 -6.42
N LYS A 158 -14.29 -1.28 -7.20
CA LYS A 158 -15.76 -1.28 -7.26
C LYS A 158 -16.39 -2.51 -7.93
N LEU A 159 -15.58 -3.41 -8.47
CA LEU A 159 -16.01 -4.63 -9.16
C LEU A 159 -15.67 -5.87 -8.33
N ILE A 160 -15.30 -5.72 -7.06
CA ILE A 160 -15.17 -6.87 -6.16
C ILE A 160 -16.60 -7.39 -5.92
N PRO A 161 -16.92 -8.63 -6.31
CA PRO A 161 -18.22 -9.24 -6.00
C PRO A 161 -18.34 -9.54 -4.51
N ASP A 162 -19.55 -9.53 -3.94
CA ASP A 162 -19.81 -9.92 -2.54
C ASP A 162 -19.98 -11.42 -2.32
N ASP A 163 -20.21 -12.18 -3.39
CA ASP A 163 -20.62 -13.59 -3.39
C ASP A 163 -19.57 -14.54 -4.01
N TYR A 164 -18.31 -14.11 -4.11
CA TYR A 164 -17.21 -14.91 -4.65
C TYR A 164 -16.25 -15.41 -3.55
N ASP A 165 -16.30 -16.70 -3.23
CA ASP A 165 -15.52 -17.31 -2.14
C ASP A 165 -14.02 -17.52 -2.46
N GLY A 166 -13.63 -17.37 -3.72
CA GLY A 166 -12.27 -17.61 -4.19
C GLY A 166 -11.32 -16.42 -3.98
N ILE A 167 -10.08 -16.60 -4.42
CA ILE A 167 -9.06 -15.54 -4.38
C ILE A 167 -9.29 -14.56 -5.52
N MET A 168 -9.18 -13.27 -5.22
CA MET A 168 -9.35 -12.17 -6.16
C MET A 168 -8.07 -11.34 -6.23
N GLY A 169 -7.58 -11.09 -7.44
CA GLY A 169 -6.50 -10.13 -7.66
C GLY A 169 -7.06 -8.75 -7.95
N VAL A 170 -6.91 -7.84 -6.99
CA VAL A 170 -7.39 -6.45 -7.05
C VAL A 170 -6.24 -5.46 -7.28
N PRO A 171 -6.49 -4.22 -7.73
CA PRO A 171 -5.44 -3.22 -7.89
C PRO A 171 -4.81 -2.81 -6.56
N ILE A 172 -3.53 -2.42 -6.53
CA ILE A 172 -2.81 -1.96 -5.32
C ILE A 172 -3.55 -0.83 -4.58
N SER A 173 -4.25 0.05 -5.31
CA SER A 173 -5.06 1.12 -4.72
C SER A 173 -6.20 0.64 -3.83
N PHE A 174 -6.55 -0.66 -3.86
CA PHE A 174 -7.43 -1.30 -2.88
C PHE A 174 -6.99 -1.05 -1.43
N LEU A 175 -5.68 -1.02 -1.15
CA LEU A 175 -5.16 -0.85 0.22
C LEU A 175 -5.60 0.47 0.88
N SER A 176 -5.93 1.50 0.09
CA SER A 176 -6.49 2.77 0.60
C SER A 176 -7.91 2.64 1.17
N LYS A 177 -8.56 1.50 0.93
CA LYS A 177 -9.94 1.17 1.29
C LYS A 177 -10.05 -0.22 1.93
N HIS A 178 -8.93 -0.83 2.30
CA HIS A 178 -8.92 -2.16 2.87
C HIS A 178 -9.54 -2.12 4.27
N ALA A 179 -10.59 -2.91 4.47
CA ALA A 179 -11.15 -3.21 5.77
C ALA A 179 -10.75 -4.64 6.19
N PRO A 180 -9.98 -4.81 7.29
CA PRO A 180 -9.51 -6.13 7.72
C PRO A 180 -10.65 -7.02 8.24
N GLU A 181 -11.83 -6.47 8.52
CA GLU A 181 -13.05 -7.20 8.87
C GLU A 181 -13.75 -7.77 7.63
N GLN A 182 -13.59 -7.13 6.46
CA GLN A 182 -14.26 -7.55 5.22
C GLN A 182 -13.37 -8.44 4.36
N PHE A 183 -12.06 -8.18 4.34
CA PHE A 183 -11.13 -8.89 3.47
C PHE A 183 -9.87 -9.33 4.20
N GLU A 184 -9.43 -10.54 3.88
CA GLU A 184 -8.08 -11.02 4.16
C GLU A 184 -7.15 -10.73 2.98
N ILE A 185 -5.94 -10.24 3.27
CA ILE A 185 -4.86 -10.13 2.31
C ILE A 185 -4.03 -11.41 2.37
N ILE A 186 -3.91 -12.11 1.24
CA ILE A 186 -3.14 -13.36 1.15
C ILE A 186 -1.71 -13.04 0.74
N TRP A 187 -1.52 -12.32 -0.38
CA TRP A 187 -0.20 -11.84 -0.81
C TRP A 187 -0.33 -10.75 -1.90
N GLN A 188 0.78 -10.42 -2.56
CA GLN A 188 0.82 -9.61 -3.78
C GLN A 188 1.32 -10.42 -4.98
N ALA A 189 0.88 -10.08 -6.19
CA ALA A 189 1.43 -10.56 -7.45
C ALA A 189 2.09 -9.37 -8.19
N SER A 190 3.33 -9.05 -7.83
CA SER A 190 4.01 -7.79 -8.20
C SER A 190 5.42 -7.96 -8.78
N GLY A 191 5.77 -9.18 -9.23
CA GLY A 191 7.07 -9.46 -9.87
C GLY A 191 8.20 -9.78 -8.89
N ASN A 192 8.06 -9.52 -7.60
CA ASN A 192 8.98 -10.01 -6.57
C ASN A 192 8.39 -11.14 -5.71
N THR A 193 7.16 -11.57 -6.04
CA THR A 193 6.40 -12.57 -5.29
C THR A 193 7.16 -13.88 -5.14
N LYS A 194 7.78 -14.37 -6.21
CA LYS A 194 8.55 -15.63 -6.18
C LYS A 194 9.71 -15.59 -5.18
N ALA A 195 10.31 -14.42 -4.97
CA ALA A 195 11.46 -14.24 -4.08
C ALA A 195 11.06 -13.86 -2.64
N SER A 196 9.84 -13.35 -2.43
CA SER A 196 9.40 -12.80 -1.14
C SER A 196 8.30 -13.61 -0.45
N ALA A 197 7.50 -14.38 -1.20
CA ALA A 197 6.43 -15.18 -0.64
C ALA A 197 6.96 -16.46 0.03
N PRO A 198 6.46 -16.83 1.23
CA PRO A 198 6.64 -18.16 1.79
C PRO A 198 6.13 -19.25 0.83
N LYS A 199 6.71 -20.46 0.92
CA LYS A 199 6.34 -21.59 0.04
C LYS A 199 4.88 -22.01 0.21
N GLU A 200 4.38 -21.91 1.44
CA GLU A 200 3.02 -22.23 1.85
C GLU A 200 2.03 -21.28 1.18
N ILE A 201 2.35 -19.99 1.15
CA ILE A 201 1.56 -18.96 0.47
C ILE A 201 1.56 -19.21 -1.04
N LEU A 202 2.70 -19.52 -1.66
CA LEU A 202 2.74 -19.86 -3.10
C LEU A 202 1.89 -21.09 -3.44
N LYS A 203 1.86 -22.09 -2.53
CA LYS A 203 1.04 -23.29 -2.68
C LYS A 203 -0.46 -22.95 -2.57
N GLU A 204 -0.86 -22.16 -1.57
CA GLU A 204 -2.23 -21.68 -1.39
C GLU A 204 -2.72 -20.91 -2.62
N LEU A 205 -1.88 -20.01 -3.14
CA LEU A 205 -2.15 -19.21 -4.33
C LEU A 205 -2.17 -20.03 -5.62
N GLY A 206 -1.82 -21.32 -5.59
CA GLY A 206 -1.69 -22.16 -6.77
C GLY A 206 -0.68 -21.59 -7.78
N TYR A 207 0.37 -20.92 -7.29
CA TYR A 207 1.30 -20.20 -8.17
C TYR A 207 2.06 -21.17 -9.08
N LYS A 208 2.07 -20.87 -10.38
CA LYS A 208 2.84 -21.61 -11.39
C LYS A 208 3.80 -20.66 -12.09
N ALA A 209 5.08 -20.96 -12.10
CA ALA A 209 6.06 -20.10 -12.78
C ALA A 209 5.68 -19.91 -14.25
N HIS A 210 5.62 -18.66 -14.71
CA HIS A 210 5.35 -18.34 -16.10
C HIS A 210 6.53 -17.58 -16.71
N PRO A 211 6.99 -17.91 -17.94
CA PRO A 211 8.20 -17.32 -18.53
C PRO A 211 8.21 -15.79 -18.58
N LYS A 212 7.03 -15.16 -18.62
CA LYS A 212 6.84 -13.70 -18.72
C LYS A 212 6.39 -13.02 -17.43
N ASP A 213 6.27 -13.75 -16.31
CA ASP A 213 5.75 -13.17 -15.05
C ASP A 213 6.76 -12.28 -14.31
N LYS A 214 8.02 -12.24 -14.77
CA LYS A 214 9.09 -11.45 -14.18
C LYS A 214 9.23 -11.63 -12.66
N GLY A 215 9.08 -12.85 -12.15
CA GLY A 215 9.24 -13.16 -10.72
C GLY A 215 7.93 -13.17 -9.93
N GLY A 216 6.81 -13.41 -10.61
CA GLY A 216 5.50 -13.63 -9.99
C GLY A 216 4.50 -12.49 -10.15
N GLY A 217 4.59 -11.70 -11.22
CA GLY A 217 3.47 -10.88 -11.68
C GLY A 217 2.29 -11.75 -12.15
N ALA A 218 1.06 -11.25 -12.01
CA ALA A 218 -0.12 -11.99 -12.47
C ALA A 218 -0.20 -12.00 -14.01
N MET A 219 -0.42 -13.17 -14.60
CA MET A 219 -0.48 -13.39 -16.04
C MET A 219 -1.93 -13.60 -16.48
N LEU A 220 -2.37 -12.82 -17.46
CA LEU A 220 -3.70 -12.91 -18.05
C LEU A 220 -3.61 -12.76 -19.57
N ASN A 221 -4.11 -13.75 -20.31
CA ASN A 221 -4.09 -13.81 -21.77
C ASN A 221 -2.68 -13.55 -22.37
N GLY A 222 -1.66 -14.20 -21.80
CA GLY A 222 -0.25 -14.10 -22.17
C GLY A 222 0.41 -12.78 -21.81
N LYS A 223 -0.27 -11.87 -21.10
CA LYS A 223 0.21 -10.55 -20.71
C LYS A 223 0.29 -10.41 -19.20
N MET A 224 1.40 -9.84 -18.74
CA MET A 224 1.59 -9.53 -17.33
C MET A 224 0.73 -8.32 -16.95
N LYS A 225 -0.03 -8.42 -15.87
CA LYS A 225 -0.79 -7.33 -15.28
C LYS A 225 0.12 -6.47 -14.40
N PHE A 226 -0.23 -5.20 -14.26
CA PHE A 226 0.36 -4.36 -13.22
C PHE A 226 0.06 -4.97 -11.85
N GLY A 227 0.92 -4.72 -10.86
CA GLY A 227 0.87 -5.35 -9.54
C GLY A 227 -0.55 -5.50 -8.97
N ARG A 228 -0.84 -6.70 -8.48
CA ARG A 228 -2.13 -7.07 -7.88
C ARG A 228 -1.97 -7.41 -6.41
N ILE A 229 -2.97 -7.10 -5.61
CA ILE A 229 -3.13 -7.61 -4.25
C ILE A 229 -4.07 -8.81 -4.34
N LEU A 230 -3.66 -9.95 -3.81
CA LEU A 230 -4.46 -11.17 -3.78
C LEU A 230 -5.21 -11.19 -2.45
N ILE A 231 -6.53 -11.11 -2.52
CA ILE A 231 -7.44 -11.02 -1.36
C ILE A 231 -8.50 -12.11 -1.42
N ARG A 232 -9.15 -12.34 -0.29
CA ARG A 232 -10.41 -13.11 -0.18
C ARG A 232 -11.35 -12.43 0.81
N HIS A 233 -12.65 -12.72 0.72
CA HIS A 233 -13.61 -12.35 1.76
C HIS A 233 -13.29 -13.07 3.08
N LYS A 234 -13.65 -12.42 4.18
CA LYS A 234 -13.67 -13.01 5.52
C LYS A 234 -15.08 -13.39 5.96
#